data_AF-A0A7C5T010-F1
#
_entry.id   AF-A0A7C5T010-F1
#
_cell.length_a   1.000
_cell.length_b   1.000
_cell.length_c   1.000
_cell.angle_alpha   90.00
_cell.angle_beta   90.00
_cell.angle_gamma   90.00
#
_symmetry.space_group_name_H-M   'P 1'
#
loop_
_entity.id
_entity.type
_entity.pdbx_description
1 polymer ?
#
loop_
_entity_poly.entity_id
_entity_poly.type
_entity_poly.pdbx_seq_one_letter_code
_entity_poly.pdbx_strand_id
1 'polypeptide(L)'
;MKPSAEEVRAVLRDRVYDPELGINVVDLGLIYDVQVEEGRIVVDMTLTTPACPLAASLPAEVEQVLRERFEGYDVEVNLVWEPRWTPERMSKEAREMFGA
;
A
#
# COMPACT_ATOMS: atom_id res chain seq x y z
N MET A 1 -10.38 -20.09 3.45
CA MET A 1 -10.90 -19.24 2.35
C MET A 1 -9.74 -18.38 1.88
N LYS A 2 -9.48 -18.31 0.57
CA LYS A 2 -8.41 -17.47 0.01
C LYS A 2 -8.83 -16.00 0.09
N PRO A 3 -8.02 -15.08 0.64
CA PRO A 3 -8.37 -13.68 0.66
C PRO A 3 -8.38 -13.12 -0.77
N SER A 4 -9.30 -12.23 -1.05
CA SER A 4 -9.34 -11.48 -2.31
C SER A 4 -8.37 -10.30 -2.29
N ALA A 5 -7.97 -9.83 -3.48
CA ALA A 5 -7.16 -8.62 -3.60
C ALA A 5 -7.88 -7.38 -3.02
N GLU A 6 -9.22 -7.33 -3.09
CA GLU A 6 -10.02 -6.29 -2.46
C GLU A 6 -9.94 -6.32 -0.94
N GLU A 7 -10.00 -7.51 -0.33
CA GLU A 7 -9.82 -7.65 1.13
C GLU A 7 -8.43 -7.20 1.59
N VAL A 8 -7.39 -7.54 0.83
CA VAL A 8 -6.02 -7.07 1.11
C VAL A 8 -5.96 -5.54 1.04
N ARG A 9 -6.51 -4.93 -0.02
CA ARG A 9 -6.56 -3.46 -0.15
C ARG A 9 -7.38 -2.81 0.97
N ALA A 10 -8.50 -3.41 1.39
CA ALA A 10 -9.30 -2.89 2.50
C ALA A 10 -8.50 -2.86 3.82
N VAL A 11 -7.77 -3.94 4.11
CA VAL A 11 -6.92 -4.00 5.31
C VAL A 11 -5.83 -2.92 5.29
N LEU A 12 -5.17 -2.71 4.15
CA LEU A 12 -4.14 -1.68 4.02
C LEU A 12 -4.72 -0.27 4.15
N ARG A 13 -5.90 -0.02 3.57
CA ARG A 13 -6.61 1.26 3.68
C ARG A 13 -6.90 1.63 5.14
N ASP A 14 -7.24 0.65 5.97
CA ASP A 14 -7.66 0.85 7.37
C ASP A 14 -6.48 0.93 8.35
N ARG A 15 -5.29 0.44 7.97
CA ARG A 15 -4.20 0.16 8.92
C ARG A 15 -2.89 0.85 8.60
N VAL A 16 -2.65 1.25 7.35
CA VAL A 16 -1.35 1.77 6.90
C VAL A 16 -1.55 3.18 6.33
N TYR A 17 -0.91 4.15 6.99
CA TYR A 17 -1.04 5.57 6.67
C TYR A 17 0.33 6.17 6.38
N ASP A 18 0.40 7.01 5.35
CA ASP A 18 1.59 7.82 5.12
C ASP A 18 1.74 8.81 6.29
N PRO A 19 2.83 8.76 7.05
CA PRO A 19 3.00 9.58 8.25
C PRO A 19 3.27 11.07 7.95
N GLU A 20 3.63 11.42 6.71
CA GLU A 20 3.81 12.81 6.30
C GLU A 20 2.46 13.44 5.90
N LEU A 21 1.62 12.68 5.19
CA LEU A 21 0.36 13.18 4.63
C LEU A 21 -0.87 12.85 5.47
N GLY A 22 -0.80 11.84 6.34
CA GLY A 22 -1.93 11.35 7.13
C GLY A 22 -3.02 10.66 6.31
N ILE A 23 -2.73 10.30 5.05
CA ILE A 23 -3.66 9.61 4.14
C ILE A 23 -3.21 8.16 3.99
N ASN A 24 -4.16 7.23 3.89
CA ASN A 24 -3.84 5.81 3.75
C ASN A 24 -3.16 5.50 2.40
N VAL A 25 -2.32 4.47 2.39
CA VAL A 25 -1.50 4.10 1.22
C VAL A 25 -2.32 3.69 -0.01
N VAL A 26 -3.58 3.27 0.19
CA VAL A 26 -4.49 2.88 -0.90
C VAL A 26 -5.10 4.10 -1.56
N ASP A 27 -5.64 5.05 -0.79
CA ASP A 27 -6.21 6.29 -1.30
C ASP A 27 -5.15 7.26 -1.80
N LEU A 28 -3.92 7.17 -1.30
CA LEU A 28 -2.77 7.83 -1.92
C LEU A 28 -2.40 7.23 -3.29
N GLY A 29 -2.90 6.04 -3.61
CA GLY A 29 -2.55 5.34 -4.84
C GLY A 29 -1.12 4.82 -4.84
N LEU A 30 -0.57 4.45 -3.68
CA LEU A 30 0.76 3.84 -3.56
C LEU A 30 0.75 2.33 -3.83
N ILE A 31 -0.41 1.68 -3.69
CA ILE A 31 -0.59 0.25 -3.96
C ILE A 31 -0.95 0.03 -5.43
N TYR A 32 0.02 -0.41 -6.23
CA TYR A 32 -0.13 -0.57 -7.67
C TYR A 32 -0.80 -1.90 -7.99
N ASP A 33 -0.24 -2.99 -7.48
CA ASP A 33 -0.76 -4.32 -7.75
C ASP A 33 -0.86 -5.16 -6.48
N VAL A 34 -1.84 -6.06 -6.46
CA VAL A 34 -2.06 -7.00 -5.37
C VAL A 34 -2.41 -8.34 -5.98
N GLN A 35 -1.51 -9.30 -5.83
CA GLN A 35 -1.69 -10.66 -6.28
C GLN A 35 -1.84 -11.55 -5.05
N VAL A 36 -2.91 -12.34 -5.05
CA VAL A 36 -3.09 -13.38 -4.04
C VAL A 36 -3.03 -14.72 -4.75
N GLU A 37 -2.10 -15.56 -4.33
CA GLU A 37 -1.89 -16.92 -4.81
C GLU A 37 -2.16 -17.92 -3.67
N GLU A 38 -1.93 -19.21 -3.90
CA GLU A 38 -2.13 -20.23 -2.88
C GLU A 38 -1.09 -20.10 -1.77
N GLY A 39 -1.48 -19.48 -0.65
CA GLY A 39 -0.62 -19.29 0.53
C GLY A 39 0.39 -18.14 0.39
N ARG A 40 0.27 -17.28 -0.62
CA ARG A 40 1.15 -16.11 -0.81
C ARG A 40 0.37 -14.86 -1.21
N ILE A 41 0.78 -13.71 -0.69
CA ILE A 41 0.31 -12.38 -1.06
C ILE A 41 1.52 -11.59 -1.56
N VAL A 42 1.43 -11.06 -2.77
CA VAL A 42 2.45 -10.19 -3.35
C VAL A 42 1.83 -8.81 -3.55
N VAL A 43 2.49 -7.78 -3.05
CA VAL A 43 2.05 -6.39 -3.18
C VAL A 43 3.15 -5.59 -3.87
N ASP A 44 2.82 -5.04 -5.04
CA ASP A 44 3.69 -4.06 -5.69
C ASP A 44 3.24 -2.67 -5.26
N MET A 45 4.15 -1.93 -4.63
CA MET A 45 3.88 -0.59 -4.15
C MET A 45 5.01 0.39 -4.51
N THR A 46 4.71 1.68 -4.40
CA THR A 46 5.69 2.75 -4.58
C THR A 46 5.65 3.74 -3.41
N LEU A 47 6.53 4.74 -3.42
CA LEU A 47 6.54 5.84 -2.46
C LEU A 47 6.29 7.18 -3.16
N THR A 48 5.76 8.15 -2.41
CA THR A 48 5.60 9.53 -2.87
C THR A 48 6.94 10.16 -3.23
N THR A 49 8.00 9.85 -2.46
CA THR A 49 9.38 10.27 -2.74
C THR A 49 10.40 9.18 -2.37
N PRO A 50 11.47 8.98 -3.17
CA PRO A 50 12.46 7.92 -2.96
C PRO A 50 13.49 8.19 -1.86
N ALA A 51 13.63 9.45 -1.44
CA ALA A 51 14.70 9.87 -0.51
C ALA A 51 14.22 10.09 0.94
N CYS A 52 12.93 9.93 1.21
CA CYS A 52 12.39 10.18 2.55
C CYS A 52 12.63 8.95 3.45
N PRO A 53 13.42 9.07 4.55
CA PRO A 53 13.68 7.95 5.46
C PRO A 53 12.42 7.46 6.17
N LEU A 54 11.41 8.33 6.29
CA LEU A 54 10.13 8.00 6.90
C LEU A 54 9.24 7.19 5.95
N ALA A 55 9.21 7.53 4.66
CA ALA A 55 8.49 6.74 3.66
C ALA A 55 9.08 5.32 3.49
N ALA A 56 10.38 5.15 3.77
CA ALA A 56 11.05 3.85 3.69
C ALA A 56 10.56 2.82 4.71
N SER A 57 9.81 3.22 5.76
CA SER A 57 9.19 2.26 6.69
C SER A 57 7.87 1.68 6.18
N LEU A 58 7.21 2.33 5.20
CA LEU A 58 5.91 1.90 4.70
C LEU A 58 5.90 0.47 4.14
N PRO A 59 6.89 0.02 3.33
CA PRO A 59 6.90 -1.36 2.83
C PRO A 59 6.93 -2.40 3.96
N ALA A 60 7.71 -2.15 5.01
CA ALA A 60 7.79 -3.04 6.17
C ALA A 60 6.47 -3.04 6.98
N GLU A 61 5.83 -1.89 7.12
CA GLU A 61 4.53 -1.77 7.79
C GLU A 61 3.43 -2.51 7.01
N VAL A 62 3.39 -2.37 5.69
CA VAL A 62 2.50 -3.12 4.79
C VAL A 62 2.70 -4.62 4.96
N GLU A 63 3.95 -5.09 4.91
CA GLU A 63 4.29 -6.50 5.08
C GLU A 63 3.81 -7.03 6.44
N GLN A 64 4.10 -6.30 7.52
CA GLN A 64 3.71 -6.68 8.89
C GLN A 64 2.19 -6.78 9.03
N VAL A 65 1.45 -5.74 8.62
CA VAL A 65 -0.01 -5.69 8.75
C VAL A 65 -0.67 -6.85 8.01
N LEU A 66 -0.17 -7.18 6.82
CA LEU A 66 -0.71 -8.30 6.04
C LEU A 66 -0.40 -9.65 6.66
N ARG A 67 0.82 -9.86 7.18
CA ARG A 67 1.17 -11.10 7.91
C ARG A 67 0.32 -11.30 9.15
N GLU A 68 0.09 -10.24 9.93
CA GLU A 68 -0.75 -10.29 11.11
C GLU A 68 -2.21 -10.62 10.77
N ARG A 69 -2.73 -10.05 9.66
CA ARG A 69 -4.13 -10.22 9.28
C ARG A 69 -4.43 -11.54 8.57
N PHE A 70 -3.48 -12.03 7.76
CA PHE A 70 -3.62 -13.22 6.93
C PHE A 70 -2.63 -14.30 7.40
N GLU A 71 -2.88 -14.81 8.61
CA GLU A 71 -2.06 -15.87 9.21
C GLU A 71 -1.95 -17.08 8.28
N GLY A 72 -0.72 -17.55 8.09
CA GLY A 72 -0.40 -18.67 7.21
C GLY A 72 -0.17 -18.30 5.74
N TYR A 73 -0.22 -17.01 5.38
CA TYR A 73 0.23 -16.53 4.07
C TYR A 73 1.66 -15.98 4.16
N ASP A 74 2.49 -16.35 3.18
CA ASP A 74 3.72 -15.64 2.91
C ASP A 74 3.40 -14.28 2.28
N VAL A 75 4.12 -13.24 2.70
CA VAL A 75 3.88 -11.86 2.24
C VAL A 75 5.18 -11.31 1.70
N GLU A 76 5.12 -10.87 0.45
CA GLU A 76 6.20 -10.19 -0.24
C GLU A 76 5.72 -8.80 -0.68
N VAL A 77 6.51 -7.77 -0.36
CA VAL A 77 6.24 -6.39 -0.77
C VAL A 77 7.36 -5.92 -1.68
N ASN A 78 7.03 -5.65 -2.93
CA ASN A 78 7.97 -5.16 -3.93
C ASN A 78 7.87 -3.64 -4.04
N LEU A 79 9.00 -2.97 -3.87
CA LEU A 79 9.08 -1.54 -4.09
C LEU A 79 9.42 -1.25 -5.56
N VAL A 80 8.43 -0.74 -6.29
CA VAL A 80 8.55 -0.36 -7.70
C VAL A 80 8.59 1.16 -7.85
N TRP A 81 9.36 1.64 -8.83
CA TRP A 81 9.54 3.07 -9.11
C TRP A 81 8.95 3.51 -10.44
N GLU A 82 8.54 2.53 -11.26
CA GLU A 82 7.93 2.75 -12.56
C GLU A 82 6.58 2.03 -12.61
N PRO A 83 5.49 2.73 -12.99
CA PRO A 83 5.43 4.17 -13.27
C PRO A 83 5.73 5.02 -12.02
N ARG A 84 6.27 6.23 -12.19
CA ARG A 84 6.45 7.15 -11.06
C ARG A 84 5.10 7.56 -10.48
N TRP A 85 5.07 7.76 -9.16
CA TRP A 85 3.91 8.31 -8.50
C TRP A 85 3.70 9.79 -8.83
N THR A 86 2.45 10.18 -9.01
CA THR A 86 2.00 11.58 -9.12
C THR A 86 0.72 11.75 -8.30
N PRO A 87 0.41 12.97 -7.81
CA PRO A 87 -0.84 13.23 -7.07
C PRO A 87 -2.12 12.85 -7.82
N GLU A 88 -2.07 12.77 -9.16
CA GLU A 88 -3.21 12.32 -9.98
C GLU A 88 -3.63 10.87 -9.70
N ARG A 89 -2.75 10.07 -9.10
CA ARG A 89 -3.03 8.67 -8.71
C ARG A 89 -3.87 8.56 -7.43
N MET A 90 -3.97 9.64 -6.67
CA MET A 90 -4.80 9.65 -5.46
C MET A 90 -6.28 9.45 -5.82
N SER A 91 -7.03 8.85 -4.88
CA SER A 91 -8.49 8.82 -4.94
C SER A 91 -9.05 10.24 -5.05
N LYS A 92 -10.30 10.37 -5.52
CA LYS A 92 -10.92 11.69 -5.66
C LYS A 92 -10.96 12.41 -4.32
N GLU A 93 -11.34 11.68 -3.28
CA GLU A 93 -11.48 12.16 -1.91
C GLU A 93 -10.12 12.59 -1.34
N ALA A 94 -9.06 11.81 -1.61
CA ALA A 94 -7.72 12.16 -1.17
C ALA A 94 -7.17 13.42 -1.87
N ARG A 95 -7.44 13.60 -3.18
CA ARG A 95 -7.06 14.84 -3.90
C ARG A 95 -7.75 16.07 -3.33
N GLU A 96 -9.05 15.97 -3.09
CA GLU A 96 -9.85 17.06 -2.50
C GLU A 96 -9.32 17.45 -1.11
N MET A 97 -8.91 16.47 -0.29
CA MET A 97 -8.31 16.71 1.03
C MET A 97 -6.89 17.30 0.95
N PHE A 98 -6.10 16.87 -0.03
CA PHE A 98 -4.73 17.32 -0.25
C PHE A 98 -4.65 18.74 -0.84
N GLY A 99 -5.75 19.24 -1.43
CA GLY A 99 -5.83 20.59 -2.01
C GLY A 99 -5.20 20.69 -3.39
N ALA A 100 -5.13 19.57 -4.13
CA ALA A 100 -4.63 19.49 -5.52
C ALA A 100 -5.77 19.41 -6.54
#